data_AF-A0A953RLA9-F1
#
_entry.id   AF-A0A953RLA9-F1
#
_cell.length_a   1.000
_cell.length_b   1.000
_cell.length_c   1.000
_cell.angle_alpha   90.00
_cell.angle_beta   90.00
_cell.angle_gamma   90.00
#
_symmetry.space_group_name_H-M   'P 1'
#
loop_
_entity.id
_entity.type
_entity.pdbx_description
1 polymer ?
#
loop_
_entity_poly.entity_id
_entity_poly.type
_entity_poly.pdbx_seq_one_letter_code
_entity_poly.pdbx_strand_id
1 'polypeptide(L)'
;MLRKCAFTFFVLSLLVIGEVVTARAGSSAPSYPDWAAAVVPAYPHALPSSRLITPKMYGIATTDPMPTVVAWYKSRVHGAWSESEGGNTWSVKSGGVRIQISANFYDESGKEKPGTRVALTRYP
;
A
#
# COMPACT_ATOMS: atom_id res chain seq x y z
N MET A 1 12.55 -50.29 -37.86
CA MET A 1 14.01 -50.08 -37.76
C MET A 1 14.41 -48.97 -38.72
N LEU A 2 14.74 -47.76 -38.25
CA LEU A 2 15.70 -46.88 -38.92
C LEU A 2 16.16 -45.75 -37.98
N ARG A 3 17.40 -45.92 -37.52
CA ARG A 3 18.48 -44.96 -37.24
C ARG A 3 18.19 -43.63 -36.52
N LYS A 4 18.78 -43.59 -35.31
CA LYS A 4 19.43 -42.46 -34.64
C LYS A 4 20.10 -41.48 -35.62
N CYS A 5 19.92 -40.17 -35.37
CA CYS A 5 20.96 -39.17 -35.54
C CYS A 5 20.78 -38.12 -34.43
N ALA A 6 21.68 -38.16 -33.45
CA ALA A 6 21.91 -37.07 -32.53
C ALA A 6 22.53 -35.90 -33.29
N PHE A 7 22.00 -34.69 -33.10
CA PHE A 7 22.70 -33.47 -33.46
C PHE A 7 22.63 -32.52 -32.26
N THR A 8 23.69 -32.56 -31.48
CA THR A 8 24.02 -31.56 -30.48
C THR A 8 24.52 -30.33 -31.23
N PHE A 9 23.80 -29.22 -31.14
CA PHE A 9 24.34 -27.89 -31.39
C PHE A 9 24.14 -27.03 -30.14
N PHE A 10 25.26 -26.75 -29.50
CA PHE A 10 25.43 -25.81 -28.40
C PHE A 10 25.82 -24.48 -29.03
N VAL A 11 25.05 -23.39 -28.87
CA VAL A 11 25.58 -22.00 -28.75
C VAL A 11 24.51 -21.10 -28.11
N LEU A 12 24.95 -20.42 -27.05
CA LEU A 12 24.38 -19.27 -26.33
C LEU A 12 23.54 -18.30 -27.20
N SER A 13 22.39 -17.89 -26.67
CA SER A 13 21.87 -16.54 -26.91
C SER A 13 21.44 -15.94 -25.58
N LEU A 14 22.33 -15.07 -25.11
CA LEU A 14 22.21 -14.21 -23.94
C LEU A 14 21.05 -13.23 -24.17
N LEU A 15 19.83 -13.57 -23.76
CA LEU A 15 18.76 -12.58 -23.64
C LEU A 15 18.87 -11.94 -22.26
N VAL A 16 19.72 -10.91 -22.19
CA VAL A 16 19.62 -9.89 -21.14
C VAL A 16 18.29 -9.18 -21.41
N ILE A 17 17.23 -9.62 -20.74
CA ILE A 17 16.03 -8.80 -20.60
C ILE A 17 16.48 -7.68 -19.67
N GLY A 18 16.82 -6.54 -20.28
CA GLY A 18 16.96 -5.28 -19.56
C GLY A 18 15.64 -5.00 -18.89
N GLU A 19 15.52 -5.37 -17.62
CA GLU A 19 14.46 -4.87 -16.77
C GLU A 19 14.74 -3.38 -16.61
N VAL A 20 14.12 -2.58 -17.49
CA VAL A 20 13.99 -1.14 -17.30
C VAL A 20 13.14 -0.98 -16.06
N VAL A 21 13.80 -1.01 -14.90
CA VAL A 21 13.28 -0.47 -13.65
C VAL A 21 13.03 0.99 -13.94
N THR A 22 11.81 1.28 -14.40
CA THR A 22 11.26 2.61 -14.35
C THR A 22 11.02 2.86 -12.87
N ALA A 23 12.08 3.28 -12.17
CA ALA A 23 11.96 3.89 -10.86
C ALA A 23 11.09 5.13 -11.07
N ARG A 24 9.77 4.97 -10.93
CA ARG A 24 8.86 6.10 -10.77
C ARG A 24 9.50 6.95 -9.68
N ALA A 25 9.85 8.19 -10.05
CA ALA A 25 10.45 9.17 -9.17
C ALA A 25 9.82 9.04 -7.79
N GLY A 26 10.65 8.63 -6.82
CA GLY A 26 10.22 8.41 -5.46
C GLY A 26 9.73 9.73 -4.91
N SER A 27 8.41 9.95 -4.98
CA SER A 27 7.75 10.70 -3.92
C SER A 27 8.12 9.91 -2.67
N SER A 28 9.00 10.46 -1.84
CA SER A 28 9.32 9.84 -0.56
C SER A 28 7.98 9.72 0.15
N ALA A 29 7.42 8.50 0.20
CA ALA A 29 6.17 8.27 0.90
C ALA A 29 6.32 8.92 2.28
N PRO A 30 5.30 9.64 2.79
CA PRO A 30 5.38 10.31 4.08
C PRO A 30 5.95 9.34 5.11
N SER A 31 7.05 9.74 5.77
CA SER A 31 7.72 8.82 6.69
C SER A 31 6.74 8.50 7.80
N TYR A 32 6.35 7.23 7.86
CA TYR A 32 5.54 6.74 8.97
C TYR A 32 6.32 6.90 10.26
N PRO A 33 5.64 7.15 11.39
CA PRO A 33 6.29 7.03 12.68
C PRO A 33 6.78 5.59 12.89
N ASP A 34 7.87 5.41 13.63
CA ASP A 34 8.56 4.10 13.78
C ASP A 34 7.61 2.97 14.19
N TRP A 35 6.69 3.25 15.11
CA TRP A 35 5.70 2.27 15.57
C TRP A 35 4.75 1.79 14.47
N ALA A 36 4.48 2.62 13.46
CA ALA A 36 3.67 2.25 12.31
C ALA A 36 4.52 1.56 11.25
N ALA A 37 5.71 2.11 10.96
CA ALA A 37 6.63 1.58 9.96
C ALA A 37 7.08 0.14 10.25
N ALA A 38 7.15 -0.24 11.53
CA ALA A 38 7.49 -1.60 11.96
C ALA A 38 6.45 -2.67 11.55
N VAL A 39 5.23 -2.27 11.21
CA VAL A 39 4.08 -3.18 11.08
C VAL A 39 3.28 -2.96 9.80
N VAL A 40 3.25 -1.73 9.31
CA VAL A 40 2.41 -1.28 8.21
C VAL A 40 3.31 -0.66 7.14
N PRO A 41 3.31 -1.18 5.90
CA PRO A 41 4.09 -0.59 4.83
C PRO A 41 3.54 0.79 4.45
N ALA A 42 4.44 1.69 4.06
CA ALA A 42 4.08 3.05 3.67
C ALA A 42 3.28 3.09 2.36
N TYR A 43 2.12 3.73 2.38
CA TYR A 43 1.29 3.92 1.19
C TYR A 43 1.97 4.88 0.20
N PRO A 44 2.21 4.47 -1.06
CA PRO A 44 3.06 5.22 -1.99
C PRO A 44 2.43 6.49 -2.56
N HIS A 45 1.09 6.60 -2.59
CA HIS A 45 0.38 7.75 -3.16
C HIS A 45 -0.26 8.64 -2.08
N ALA A 46 0.40 8.71 -0.92
CA ALA A 46 -0.05 9.57 0.16
C ALA A 46 0.24 11.04 -0.15
N LEU A 47 -0.71 11.91 0.14
CA LEU A 47 -0.62 13.35 -0.04
C LEU A 47 0.29 13.98 1.03
N PRO A 48 0.89 15.15 0.74
CA PRO A 48 1.71 15.89 1.71
C PRO A 48 0.98 16.28 3.01
N SER A 49 -0.35 16.31 3.00
CA SER A 49 -1.18 16.56 4.19
C SER A 49 -1.20 15.39 5.19
N SER A 50 -0.63 14.24 4.83
CA SER A 50 -0.48 13.08 5.71
C SER A 50 0.48 13.40 6.84
N ARG A 51 0.03 13.23 8.10
CA ARG A 51 0.77 13.68 9.27
C ARG A 51 0.38 12.93 10.54
N LEU A 52 1.22 13.05 11.56
CA LEU A 52 0.87 12.65 12.92
C LEU A 52 -0.23 13.58 13.45
N ILE A 53 -1.37 13.00 13.84
CA ILE A 53 -2.54 13.73 14.37
C ILE A 53 -2.46 13.79 15.90
N THR A 54 -2.08 12.67 16.51
CA THR A 54 -1.78 12.57 17.96
C THR A 54 -0.58 11.64 18.13
N PRO A 55 0.05 11.58 19.32
CA PRO A 55 1.18 10.66 19.55
C PRO A 55 0.87 9.17 19.28
N LYS A 56 -0.42 8.80 19.22
CA LYS A 56 -0.88 7.44 18.94
C LYS A 56 -1.58 7.29 17.58
N MET A 57 -1.72 8.35 16.80
CA MET A 57 -2.50 8.32 15.56
C MET A 57 -1.79 9.06 14.43
N TYR A 58 -1.60 8.37 13.32
CA TYR A 58 -1.08 8.93 12.08
C TYR A 58 -2.16 8.90 11.00
N GLY A 59 -2.40 10.04 10.35
CA GLY A 59 -3.39 10.19 9.30
C GLY A 59 -2.72 10.25 7.93
N ILE A 60 -3.25 9.49 6.99
CA ILE A 60 -2.85 9.47 5.59
C ILE A 60 -4.04 9.94 4.76
N ALA A 61 -3.80 10.84 3.81
CA ALA A 61 -4.77 11.25 2.82
C ALA A 61 -4.27 10.83 1.43
N THR A 62 -5.16 10.39 0.56
CA THR A 62 -4.84 10.09 -0.84
C THR A 62 -6.03 10.42 -1.73
N THR A 63 -5.76 10.78 -2.98
CA THR A 63 -6.77 10.95 -4.02
C THR A 63 -7.24 9.62 -4.61
N ASP A 64 -6.55 8.51 -4.30
CA ASP A 64 -6.93 7.19 -4.79
C ASP A 64 -8.30 6.76 -4.21
N PRO A 65 -9.12 6.04 -4.99
CA PRO A 65 -10.42 5.58 -4.54
C PRO A 65 -10.26 4.47 -3.49
N MET A 66 -11.19 4.44 -2.53
CA MET A 66 -11.10 3.54 -1.37
C MET A 66 -10.88 2.06 -1.73
N PRO A 67 -11.56 1.47 -2.74
CA PRO A 67 -11.32 0.08 -3.12
C PRO A 67 -9.85 -0.20 -3.50
N THR A 68 -9.18 0.73 -4.17
CA THR A 68 -7.76 0.61 -4.54
C THR A 68 -6.88 0.60 -3.29
N VAL A 69 -7.13 1.52 -2.36
CA VAL A 69 -6.39 1.63 -1.10
C VAL A 69 -6.60 0.37 -0.26
N VAL A 70 -7.84 -0.10 -0.13
CA VAL A 70 -8.19 -1.34 0.60
C VAL A 70 -7.49 -2.55 -0.01
N ALA A 71 -7.53 -2.71 -1.34
CA ALA A 71 -6.86 -3.82 -2.01
C ALA A 71 -5.34 -3.79 -1.79
N TRP A 72 -4.73 -2.60 -1.87
CA TRP A 72 -3.30 -2.42 -1.63
C TRP A 72 -2.91 -2.86 -0.22
N TYR A 73 -3.65 -2.42 0.82
CA TYR A 73 -3.37 -2.82 2.20
C TYR A 73 -3.66 -4.30 2.45
N LYS A 74 -4.76 -4.85 1.94
CA LYS A 74 -5.09 -6.28 2.09
C LYS A 74 -4.01 -7.20 1.52
N SER A 75 -3.35 -6.79 0.43
CA SER A 75 -2.26 -7.57 -0.18
C SER A 75 -0.96 -7.57 0.62
N ARG A 76 -0.82 -6.71 1.65
CA ARG A 76 0.43 -6.52 2.41
C ARG A 76 0.29 -6.64 3.92
N VAL A 77 -0.90 -6.41 4.45
CA VAL A 77 -1.20 -6.48 5.89
C VAL A 77 -2.13 -7.65 6.13
N HIS A 78 -1.58 -8.67 6.78
CA HIS A 78 -2.33 -9.83 7.23
C HIS A 78 -3.20 -9.47 8.45
N GLY A 79 -4.40 -10.05 8.50
CA GLY A 79 -5.31 -9.91 9.63
C GLY A 79 -6.77 -10.09 9.21
N ALA A 80 -7.65 -10.14 10.21
CA ALA A 80 -9.10 -10.18 9.99
C ALA A 80 -9.59 -8.78 9.62
N TRP A 81 -9.77 -8.56 8.32
CA TRP A 81 -10.35 -7.33 7.79
C TRP A 81 -11.86 -7.32 8.04
N SER A 82 -12.35 -6.23 8.62
CA SER A 82 -13.77 -5.97 8.84
C SER A 82 -14.20 -4.75 8.05
N GLU A 83 -15.33 -4.87 7.36
CA GLU A 83 -16.06 -3.76 6.76
C GLU A 83 -17.10 -3.24 7.76
N SER A 84 -17.37 -1.93 7.75
CA SER A 84 -18.48 -1.35 8.52
C SER A 84 -19.81 -1.55 7.81
N GLU A 85 -20.91 -1.51 8.56
CA GLU A 85 -22.24 -1.42 7.97
C GLU A 85 -22.31 -0.18 7.04
N GLY A 86 -22.78 -0.36 5.80
CA GLY A 86 -22.77 0.67 4.76
C GLY A 86 -21.48 0.78 3.93
N GLY A 87 -20.45 -0.04 4.17
CA GLY A 87 -19.31 -0.21 3.26
C GLY A 87 -18.34 0.97 3.16
N ASN A 88 -18.54 2.03 3.95
CA ASN A 88 -17.75 3.26 3.87
C ASN A 88 -16.47 3.23 4.71
N THR A 89 -16.22 2.15 5.45
CA THR A 89 -15.01 1.99 6.26
C THR A 89 -14.56 0.53 6.29
N TRP A 90 -13.26 0.33 6.20
CA TRP A 90 -12.58 -0.94 6.40
C TRP A 90 -11.60 -0.82 7.55
N SER A 91 -11.44 -1.86 8.36
CA SER A 91 -10.39 -1.87 9.37
C SER A 91 -9.79 -3.25 9.64
N VAL A 92 -8.55 -3.25 10.10
CA VAL A 92 -7.82 -4.44 10.55
C VAL A 92 -6.93 -4.07 11.73
N LYS A 93 -6.66 -5.03 12.61
CA LYS A 93 -5.62 -4.92 13.64
C LYS A 93 -4.44 -5.81 13.25
N SER A 94 -3.23 -5.27 13.28
CA SER A 94 -1.98 -5.99 13.01
C SER A 94 -0.85 -5.42 13.86
N GLY A 95 -0.12 -6.29 14.57
CA GLY A 95 1.07 -5.95 15.38
C GLY A 95 0.97 -4.67 16.22
N GLY A 96 -0.12 -4.51 16.99
CA GLY A 96 -0.32 -3.34 17.86
C GLY A 96 -0.82 -2.08 17.14
N VAL A 97 -1.10 -2.14 15.84
CA VAL A 97 -1.66 -1.05 15.03
C VAL A 97 -3.04 -1.44 14.50
N ARG A 98 -4.02 -0.54 14.62
CA ARG A 98 -5.25 -0.62 13.81
C ARG A 98 -5.07 0.26 12.59
N ILE A 99 -5.37 -0.30 11.44
CA ILE A 99 -5.54 0.41 10.20
C ILE A 99 -7.03 0.61 10.02
N GLN A 100 -7.47 1.85 9.83
CA GLN A 100 -8.85 2.19 9.47
C GLN A 100 -8.82 2.99 8.17
N ILE A 101 -9.49 2.50 7.14
CA ILE A 101 -9.57 3.10 5.81
C ILE A 101 -11.01 3.58 5.63
N SER A 102 -11.22 4.85 5.30
CA SER A 102 -12.54 5.42 5.07
C SER A 102 -12.58 6.20 3.77
N ALA A 103 -13.74 6.16 3.10
CA ALA A 103 -14.00 7.03 1.96
C ALA A 103 -14.05 8.50 2.42
N ASN A 104 -13.59 9.38 1.54
CA ASN A 104 -13.55 10.82 1.69
C ASN A 104 -12.64 11.31 2.85
N PHE A 105 -12.21 12.57 2.76
CA PHE A 105 -11.48 13.24 3.84
C PHE A 105 -11.86 14.70 3.90
N TYR A 106 -11.70 15.33 5.07
CA TYR A 106 -11.85 16.78 5.21
C TYR A 106 -10.48 17.44 5.07
N ASP A 107 -10.39 18.46 4.23
CA ASP A 107 -9.21 19.31 4.15
C ASP A 107 -9.11 20.26 5.37
N GLU A 108 -8.09 21.11 5.40
CA GLU A 108 -7.86 22.06 6.50
C GLU A 108 -8.94 23.14 6.61
N SER A 109 -9.75 23.33 5.56
CA SER A 109 -10.93 24.21 5.58
C SER A 109 -12.20 23.51 6.09
N GLY A 110 -12.10 22.22 6.45
CA GLY A 110 -13.24 21.40 6.85
C GLY A 110 -14.14 20.99 5.68
N LYS A 111 -13.70 21.16 4.43
CA LYS A 111 -14.46 20.72 3.26
C LYS A 111 -14.14 19.28 2.93
N GLU A 112 -15.20 18.50 2.69
CA GLU A 112 -15.06 17.13 2.21
C GLU A 112 -14.43 17.13 0.82
N LYS A 113 -13.46 16.24 0.65
CA LYS A 113 -12.74 16.00 -0.59
C LYS A 113 -12.92 14.53 -0.99
N PRO A 114 -13.11 14.27 -2.30
CA PRO A 114 -13.09 12.92 -2.81
C PRO A 114 -11.71 12.30 -2.61
N GLY A 115 -11.69 11.02 -2.31
CA GLY A 115 -10.47 10.26 -2.07
C GLY A 115 -10.62 9.31 -0.90
N THR A 116 -9.52 8.99 -0.25
CA THR A 116 -9.48 8.03 0.85
C THR A 116 -8.64 8.56 1.99
N ARG A 117 -9.13 8.34 3.21
CA ARG A 117 -8.36 8.55 4.44
C ARG A 117 -7.95 7.22 5.03
N VAL A 118 -6.72 7.14 5.53
CA VAL A 118 -6.27 6.02 6.35
C VAL A 118 -5.80 6.55 7.71
N ALA A 119 -6.34 6.00 8.78
CA ALA A 119 -5.89 6.24 10.14
C ALA A 119 -5.12 5.01 10.63
N LEU A 120 -3.85 5.21 10.96
CA LEU A 120 -3.04 4.24 11.69
C LEU A 120 -3.11 4.63 13.17
N THR A 121 -3.58 3.73 14.02
CA THR A 121 -3.71 3.97 15.46
C THR A 121 -2.91 2.93 16.24
N ARG A 122 -2.01 3.37 17.11
CA ARG A 122 -1.26 2.51 18.04
C ARG A 122 -2.13 2.14 19.24
N TYR A 123 -2.20 0.85 19.56
CA TYR A 123 -2.82 0.34 20.79
C TYR A 123 -1.75 -0.01 21.82
N PRO A 124 -2.09 0.06 23.12
CA PRO A 124 -1.23 -0.49 24.18
C PRO A 124 -1.02 -2.00 24.04
#